data_AF-A0A7X3SFK8-F1
#
_entry.id   AF-A0A7X3SFK8-F1
#
_cell.length_a   1.000
_cell.length_b   1.000
_cell.length_c   1.000
_cell.angle_alpha   90.00
_cell.angle_beta   90.00
_cell.angle_gamma   90.00
#
_symmetry.space_group_name_H-M   'P 1'
#
loop_
_entity.id
_entity.type
_entity.pdbx_description
1 polymer ?
#
loop_
_entity_poly.entity_id
_entity_poly.type
_entity_poly.pdbx_seq_one_letter_code
_entity_poly.pdbx_strand_id
1 'polypeptide(L)' 'MRQDGLPPEKEAGLTGYFSQVTHPCQIELLGRITVEILRQERRLTRTALCLKLIGRLDGADDEAEREHLKVLLRMLFNR' A
#
# COMPACT_ATOMS: atom_id res chain seq x y z
N MET A 1 -8.09 39.99 -3.14
CA MET A 1 -8.79 38.83 -3.72
C MET A 1 -7.99 38.30 -4.91
N ARG A 2 -7.02 37.42 -4.66
CA ARG A 2 -6.35 36.53 -5.62
C ARG A 2 -5.24 35.79 -4.90
N GLN A 3 -5.40 34.48 -4.76
CA GLN A 3 -4.34 33.51 -5.01
C GLN A 3 -5.00 32.14 -5.16
N ASP A 4 -5.04 31.74 -6.43
CA ASP A 4 -4.86 30.41 -6.96
C ASP A 4 -5.57 29.25 -6.26
N GLY A 5 -6.62 28.79 -6.95
CA GLY A 5 -7.27 27.52 -6.69
C GLY A 5 -6.24 26.40 -6.62
N LEU A 6 -6.20 25.78 -5.45
CA LEU A 6 -5.54 24.50 -5.22
C LEU A 6 -5.95 23.55 -6.36
N PRO A 7 -5.02 22.95 -7.12
CA PRO A 7 -5.41 21.93 -8.08
C PRO A 7 -6.16 20.82 -7.32
N PRO A 8 -7.31 20.36 -7.84
CA PRO A 8 -8.01 19.24 -7.23
C PRO A 8 -7.13 18.00 -7.38
N GLU A 9 -7.19 17.09 -6.41
CA GLU A 9 -6.66 15.73 -6.55
C GLU A 9 -5.13 15.59 -6.57
N LYS A 10 -4.42 16.23 -5.61
CA LYS A 10 -3.14 15.65 -5.17
C LYS A 10 -3.39 14.18 -4.83
N GLU A 11 -2.79 13.29 -5.60
CA GLU A 11 -2.59 11.88 -5.26
C GLU A 11 -2.49 11.76 -3.76
N ALA A 12 -3.50 11.16 -3.15
CA ALA A 12 -3.39 10.75 -1.77
C ALA A 12 -2.11 9.90 -1.74
N GLY A 13 -1.03 10.43 -1.16
CA GLY A 13 0.23 9.71 -1.07
C GLY A 13 0.00 8.40 -0.32
N LEU A 14 1.06 7.61 -0.10
CA LEU A 14 0.94 6.35 0.66
C LEU A 14 0.16 6.49 1.99
N THR A 15 0.28 7.64 2.66
CA THR A 15 -0.50 7.96 3.86
C THR A 15 -2.01 7.83 3.66
N GLY A 16 -2.55 8.35 2.55
CA GLY A 16 -4.00 8.27 2.30
C GLY A 16 -4.49 6.87 1.94
N TYR A 17 -3.63 6.05 1.34
CA TYR A 17 -3.89 4.63 1.15
C TYR A 17 -3.88 3.86 2.48
N PHE A 18 -2.90 4.13 3.34
CA PHE A 18 -2.79 3.50 4.66
C PHE A 18 -3.96 3.81 5.57
N SER A 19 -4.48 5.04 5.52
CA SER A 19 -5.66 5.43 6.29
C SER A 19 -6.95 4.71 5.88
N GLN A 20 -7.01 4.07 4.71
CA GLN A 20 -8.18 3.33 4.24
C GLN A 20 -8.19 1.86 4.73
N VAL A 21 -7.07 1.37 5.26
CA VAL A 21 -6.95 -0.02 5.72
C VAL A 21 -7.43 -0.12 7.16
N THR A 22 -8.55 -0.82 7.37
CA THR A 22 -9.15 -1.00 8.71
C THR A 22 -9.04 -2.43 9.24
N HIS A 23 -8.79 -3.40 8.37
CA HIS A 23 -8.72 -4.80 8.77
C HIS A 23 -7.38 -5.10 9.47
N PRO A 24 -7.37 -5.69 10.69
CA PRO A 24 -6.15 -5.83 11.49
C PRO A 24 -5.07 -6.66 10.79
N CYS A 25 -5.43 -7.77 10.13
CA CYS A 25 -4.46 -8.59 9.39
C CYS A 25 -3.80 -7.81 8.24
N GLN A 26 -4.56 -6.92 7.58
CA GLN A 26 -4.05 -6.12 6.47
C GLN A 26 -3.13 -5.02 6.99
N ILE A 27 -3.46 -4.39 8.11
CA ILE A 27 -2.61 -3.40 8.80
C ILE A 27 -1.29 -4.06 9.21
N GLU A 28 -1.32 -5.23 9.84
CA GLU A 28 -0.11 -5.95 10.25
C GLU A 28 0.78 -6.27 9.04
N LEU A 29 0.18 -6.82 7.98
CA LEU A 29 0.91 -7.20 6.77
C LEU A 29 1.54 -5.99 6.08
N LEU A 30 0.81 -4.89 6.00
CA LEU A 30 1.29 -3.63 5.42
C LEU A 30 2.41 -3.00 6.24
N GLY A 31 2.30 -3.05 7.58
CA GLY A 31 3.34 -2.63 8.51
C GLY A 31 4.61 -3.45 8.34
N ARG A 32 4.48 -4.78 8.26
CA ARG A 32 5.60 -5.71 8.04
C ARG A 32 6.33 -5.40 6.73
N ILE A 33 5.60 -5.28 5.62
CA ILE A 33 6.18 -4.91 4.31
C ILE A 33 6.89 -3.56 4.39
N THR A 34 6.27 -2.58 5.02
CA THR A 34 6.82 -1.23 5.13
C THR A 34 8.16 -1.26 5.86
N VAL A 35 8.23 -1.96 7.00
CA VAL A 35 9.47 -2.15 7.76
C VAL A 35 10.53 -2.86 6.92
N GLU A 36 10.17 -3.89 6.15
CA GLU A 36 11.12 -4.60 5.29
C GLU A 36 11.69 -3.73 4.16
N ILE A 37 10.88 -2.86 3.56
CA ILE A 37 11.34 -1.91 2.53
C ILE A 37 12.33 -0.93 3.15
N LEU A 38 11.99 -0.36 4.31
CA LEU A 38 12.83 0.60 5.00
C LEU A 38 14.15 -0.02 5.49
N ARG A 39 14.12 -1.27 5.97
CA ARG A 39 15.32 -2.04 6.36
C ARG A 39 16.25 -2.34 5.18
N GLN A 40 15.74 -2.39 3.95
CA GLN A 40 16.54 -2.53 2.73
C GLN A 40 17.12 -1.18 2.25
N GLU A 41 17.04 -0.13 3.08
CA GLU A 41 17.45 1.24 2.74
C GLU A 41 16.75 1.78 1.47
N ARG A 42 15.58 1.22 1.14
CA ARG A 42 14.78 1.61 -0.03
C ARG A 42 13.75 2.64 0.38
N ARG A 43 13.49 3.58 -0.54
CA ARG A 43 12.40 4.55 -0.38
C ARG A 43 11.05 3.84 -0.39
N LEU A 44 10.23 4.13 0.62
CA LEU A 44 8.85 3.67 0.65
C LEU A 44 8.05 4.38 -0.45
N THR A 45 7.65 3.62 -1.46
CA THR A 45 6.90 4.08 -2.64
C THR A 45 5.81 3.08 -2.98
N ARG A 46 4.76 3.54 -3.68
CA ARG A 46 3.68 2.66 -4.18
C ARG A 46 4.25 1.50 -4.99
N THR A 47 5.23 1.75 -5.85
CA THR A 47 5.91 0.71 -6.63
C THR A 47 6.63 -0.30 -5.75
N ALA A 48 7.43 0.14 -4.78
CA ALA A 48 8.15 -0.77 -3.87
C ALA A 48 7.18 -1.64 -3.05
N LEU A 49 6.06 -1.04 -2.63
CA LEU A 49 5.00 -1.72 -1.90
C LEU A 49 4.29 -2.78 -2.76
N CYS A 50 3.87 -2.42 -3.99
CA CYS A 50 3.25 -3.34 -4.93
C CYS A 50 4.17 -4.52 -5.27
N LEU A 51 5.45 -4.27 -5.52
CA LEU A 51 6.42 -5.35 -5.81
C LEU A 51 6.54 -6.35 -4.66
N LYS A 52 6.58 -5.89 -3.41
CA LYS A 52 6.62 -6.77 -2.24
C LYS A 52 5.31 -7.55 -2.04
N LEU A 53 4.17 -6.91 -2.28
CA LEU A 53 2.86 -7.55 -2.19
C LEU A 53 2.70 -8.64 -3.26
N ILE A 54 3.10 -8.37 -4.50
CA ILE A 54 3.07 -9.35 -5.60
C ILE A 54 3.99 -10.52 -5.28
N GLY A 55 5.24 -10.26 -4.88
CA GLY A 55 6.17 -11.34 -4.54
C GLY A 55 5.71 -12.22 -3.38
N ARG A 56 4.94 -11.67 -2.43
CA ARG A 56 4.27 -12.47 -1.37
C ARG A 56 3.10 -13.28 -1.91
N LEU A 57 2.29 -12.69 -2.78
CA LEU A 57 1.14 -13.37 -3.39
C LEU A 57 1.58 -14.57 -4.24
N ASP A 58 2.71 -14.46 -4.95
CA ASP A 58 3.30 -15.57 -5.71
C ASP A 58 3.71 -16.76 -4.83
N GLY A 59 4.10 -16.51 -3.58
CA GLY A 59 4.55 -17.54 -2.63
C GLY A 59 3.56 -17.92 -1.54
N ALA A 60 2.35 -17.37 -1.53
CA ALA A 60 1.35 -17.64 -0.49
C ALA A 60 0.54 -18.91 -0.81
N ASP A 61 0.63 -19.91 0.05
CA ASP A 61 -0.15 -21.16 -0.02
C ASP A 61 -1.53 -21.03 0.66
N ASP A 62 -1.70 -20.08 1.57
CA ASP A 62 -2.95 -19.86 2.30
C ASP A 62 -3.89 -18.90 1.54
N GLU A 63 -5.11 -19.35 1.26
CA GLU A 63 -6.07 -18.53 0.51
C GLU A 63 -6.53 -17.29 1.29
N ALA A 64 -6.60 -17.33 2.62
CA ALA A 64 -6.99 -16.16 3.41
C ALA A 64 -5.92 -15.05 3.33
N GLU A 65 -4.64 -15.42 3.37
CA GLU A 65 -3.52 -14.51 3.13
C GLU A 65 -3.56 -13.95 1.71
N ARG A 66 -3.78 -14.79 0.70
CA ARG A 66 -3.91 -14.36 -0.70
C ARG A 66 -5.02 -13.33 -0.88
N GLU A 67 -6.17 -13.52 -0.23
CA GLU A 67 -7.27 -12.55 -0.28
C GLU A 67 -6.88 -11.21 0.35
N HIS A 68 -6.20 -11.21 1.50
CA HIS A 68 -5.68 -9.98 2.11
C HIS A 68 -4.68 -9.24 1.20
N LEU A 69 -3.77 -9.97 0.57
CA LEU A 69 -2.80 -9.43 -0.39
C LEU A 69 -3.49 -8.82 -1.62
N LYS A 70 -4.49 -9.51 -2.20
CA LYS A 70 -5.27 -9.01 -3.33
C LYS A 70 -6.05 -7.75 -2.97
N VAL A 71 -6.65 -7.67 -1.77
CA VAL A 71 -7.36 -6.47 -1.31
C VAL A 71 -6.41 -5.27 -1.21
N LEU A 72 -5.24 -5.45 -0.61
CA LEU A 72 -4.23 -4.39 -0.51
C LEU A 72 -3.73 -3.94 -1.89
N LEU A 73 -3.49 -4.88 -2.81
CA LEU A 73 -3.12 -4.55 -4.19
C LEU A 73 -4.22 -3.78 -4.91
N ARG A 74 -5.49 -4.21 -4.82
CA ARG A 74 -6.63 -3.48 -5.41
C ARG A 74 -6.70 -2.06 -4.88
N MET A 75 -6.61 -1.87 -3.57
CA MET A 75 -6.60 -0.54 -2.96
C MET A 75 -5.46 0.33 -3.53
N LEU A 76 -4.27 -0.24 -3.67
CA LEU A 76 -3.13 0.45 -4.26
C LEU A 76 -3.26 0.63 -5.77
N PHE A 77 -4.12 -0.08 -6.50
CA PHE A 77 -4.29 0.05 -7.95
C PHE A 77 -5.51 0.87 -8.37
N ASN A 78 -6.49 1.11 -7.50
CA ASN A 78 -7.78 1.71 -7.81
C ASN A 78 -7.71 3.24 -8.04
N ARG A 79 -6.87 3.65 -8.99
CA ARG A 79 -6.71 5.03 -9.48
C ARG A 79 -6.97 5.06 -10.99
#